data_AF-A0A4S8HZ49-F1
#
_entry.id   AF-A0A4S8HZ49-F1
#
_cell.length_a   1.000
_cell.length_b   1.000
_cell.length_c   1.000
_cell.angle_alpha   90.00
_cell.angle_beta   90.00
_cell.angle_gamma   90.00
#
_symmetry.space_group_name_H-M   'P 1'
#
loop_
_entity.id
_entity.type
_entity.pdbx_description
1 polymer ?
#
loop_
_entity_poly.entity_id
_entity_poly.type
_entity_poly.pdbx_seq_one_letter_code
_entity_poly.pdbx_strand_id
1 'polypeptide(L)'
;MNKSEELNALRSNLLQNDSTWNAGTNMIFELSEEEQSKRLGYTPGPGEPSFSEQEAMAQANLLNFNVRKSAYGNEFGAPASFDWRNKGGLNFLTPIKDQGSCGSCVAFGTIAAVESRIKIIKNNAAYAVDHSEAHLFYCLARAESRNCGNGWWPERALENYKTTGVTDEACYPYTPGDQNCTGRCADWQNRVTKVQTYSNKTNIAAIKEWLSTNGPMIACFSVYSDFFAYNSGVYRKSANAQFRGGHCVCCVGYNDAQQFWICKNSWGAGWGESGYFRIGYGECGIDSAMQGVDALVDTAWLNNISVRGLWNNKSDRNAYAYLGNEGWKRISPSNDANFYLLLNDLATAKTAGRNVSAHIVDGIITEVYA
;
A
#
# COMPACT_ATOMS: atom_id res chain seq x y z
N MET A 1 -31.08 -7.97 -19.31
CA MET A 1 -30.47 -9.27 -18.98
C MET A 1 -30.39 -9.33 -17.46
N ASN A 2 -30.88 -10.38 -16.82
CA ASN A 2 -30.69 -10.53 -15.37
C ASN A 2 -29.22 -10.94 -15.07
N LYS A 3 -28.76 -10.77 -13.83
CA LYS A 3 -27.35 -11.05 -13.45
C LYS A 3 -26.91 -12.49 -13.77
N SER A 4 -27.82 -13.47 -13.65
CA SER A 4 -27.54 -14.86 -13.98
C SER A 4 -27.28 -15.06 -15.47
N GLU A 5 -28.08 -14.45 -16.34
CA GLU A 5 -27.88 -14.48 -17.79
C GLU A 5 -26.56 -13.80 -18.20
N GLU A 6 -26.25 -12.65 -17.59
CA GLU A 6 -24.99 -11.92 -17.82
C GLU A 6 -23.78 -12.78 -17.44
N LEU A 7 -23.82 -13.40 -16.27
CA LEU A 7 -22.75 -14.28 -15.80
C LEU A 7 -22.59 -15.53 -16.67
N ASN A 8 -23.70 -16.12 -17.13
CA ASN A 8 -23.66 -17.29 -18.01
C ASN A 8 -23.10 -16.95 -19.39
N ALA A 9 -23.45 -15.78 -19.94
CA ALA A 9 -22.88 -15.28 -21.18
C ALA A 9 -21.37 -15.05 -21.04
N LEU A 10 -20.93 -14.42 -19.94
CA LEU A 10 -19.52 -14.21 -19.64
C LEU A 10 -18.77 -15.54 -19.51
N ARG A 11 -19.28 -16.50 -18.73
CA ARG A 11 -18.66 -17.84 -18.60
C ARG A 11 -18.53 -18.57 -19.93
N SER A 12 -19.56 -18.50 -20.77
CA SER A 12 -19.53 -19.10 -22.10
C SER A 12 -18.45 -18.46 -22.97
N ASN A 13 -18.32 -17.12 -22.92
CA ASN A 13 -17.27 -16.40 -23.63
C ASN A 13 -15.87 -16.77 -23.12
N LEU A 14 -15.68 -16.87 -21.81
CA LEU A 14 -14.40 -17.26 -21.21
C LEU A 14 -13.98 -18.68 -21.62
N LEU A 15 -14.94 -19.63 -21.64
CA LEU A 15 -14.70 -21.00 -22.10
C LEU A 15 -14.35 -21.07 -23.59
N GLN A 16 -15.02 -20.28 -24.44
CA GLN A 16 -14.75 -20.27 -25.89
C GLN A 16 -13.38 -19.68 -26.25
N ASN A 17 -12.79 -18.88 -25.37
CA ASN A 17 -11.51 -18.19 -25.61
C ASN A 17 -10.36 -18.77 -24.77
N ASP A 18 -10.52 -19.99 -24.22
CA ASP A 18 -9.52 -20.66 -23.38
C ASP A 18 -8.97 -19.76 -22.26
N SER A 19 -9.87 -18.99 -21.63
CA SER A 19 -9.48 -17.99 -20.63
C SER A 19 -8.87 -18.63 -19.38
N THR A 20 -7.91 -17.92 -18.78
CA THR A 20 -7.18 -18.35 -17.59
C THR A 20 -7.85 -17.98 -16.27
N TRP A 21 -9.06 -17.43 -16.31
CA TRP A 21 -9.81 -17.01 -15.13
C TRP A 21 -11.28 -17.41 -15.18
N ASN A 22 -11.88 -17.49 -13.99
CA ASN A 22 -13.27 -17.88 -13.80
C ASN A 22 -14.07 -16.70 -13.26
N ALA A 23 -15.22 -16.45 -13.88
CA ALA A 23 -16.21 -15.52 -13.39
C ALA A 23 -17.21 -16.19 -12.43
N GLY A 24 -17.63 -15.46 -11.41
CA GLY A 24 -18.60 -15.90 -10.42
C GLY A 24 -19.42 -14.77 -9.81
N THR A 25 -20.59 -15.12 -9.27
CA THR A 25 -21.37 -14.22 -8.43
C THR A 25 -20.56 -13.87 -7.19
N ASN A 26 -20.59 -12.58 -6.85
CA ASN A 26 -20.00 -12.03 -5.64
C ASN A 26 -20.71 -10.71 -5.30
N MET A 27 -20.45 -10.19 -4.09
CA MET A 27 -21.11 -8.97 -3.59
C MET A 27 -20.92 -7.72 -4.44
N ILE A 28 -19.91 -7.65 -5.32
CA ILE A 28 -19.67 -6.52 -6.23
C ILE A 28 -20.36 -6.75 -7.58
N PHE A 29 -20.33 -7.98 -8.10
CA PHE A 29 -21.02 -8.32 -9.34
C PHE A 29 -22.54 -8.12 -9.24
N GLU A 30 -23.13 -8.43 -8.09
CA GLU A 30 -24.57 -8.29 -7.85
C GLU A 30 -25.05 -6.83 -7.76
N LEU A 31 -24.14 -5.87 -7.59
CA LEU A 31 -24.49 -4.44 -7.53
C LEU A 31 -25.00 -3.92 -8.88
N SER A 32 -25.76 -2.84 -8.82
CA SER A 32 -26.09 -2.05 -10.01
C SER A 32 -24.83 -1.43 -10.63
N GLU A 33 -24.89 -1.07 -11.91
CA GLU A 33 -23.75 -0.45 -12.59
C GLU A 33 -23.31 0.86 -11.93
N GLU A 34 -24.25 1.65 -11.42
CA GLU A 34 -23.98 2.89 -10.69
C GLU A 34 -23.21 2.61 -9.39
N GLU A 35 -23.61 1.60 -8.63
CA GLU A 35 -22.97 1.22 -7.38
C GLU A 35 -21.59 0.59 -7.60
N GLN A 36 -21.41 -0.18 -8.68
CA GLN A 36 -20.10 -0.66 -9.12
C GLN A 36 -19.16 0.50 -9.44
N SER A 37 -19.64 1.52 -10.14
CA SER A 37 -18.83 2.70 -10.47
C SER A 37 -18.37 3.46 -9.23
N LYS A 38 -19.13 3.42 -8.11
CA LYS A 38 -18.70 3.98 -6.81
C LYS A 38 -17.52 3.22 -6.19
N ARG A 39 -17.13 2.07 -6.72
CA ARG A 39 -15.91 1.34 -6.31
C ARG A 39 -14.65 1.83 -7.05
N LEU A 40 -14.82 2.64 -8.09
CA LEU A 40 -13.75 3.12 -8.96
C LEU A 40 -13.40 4.56 -8.59
N GLY A 41 -12.11 4.86 -8.49
CA GLY A 41 -11.64 6.12 -7.90
C GLY A 41 -10.24 6.53 -8.31
N TYR A 42 -9.63 5.84 -9.27
CA TYR A 42 -8.41 6.33 -9.90
C TYR A 42 -8.77 7.21 -11.08
N THR A 43 -8.28 8.45 -11.04
CA THR A 43 -8.34 9.39 -12.15
C THR A 43 -6.93 9.86 -12.46
N PRO A 44 -6.42 9.67 -13.70
CA PRO A 44 -5.07 10.10 -14.05
C PRO A 44 -4.84 11.57 -13.72
N GLY A 45 -3.71 11.85 -13.06
CA GLY A 45 -3.32 13.19 -12.66
C GLY A 45 -2.99 14.11 -13.86
N PRO A 46 -2.83 15.42 -13.63
CA PRO A 46 -2.39 16.34 -14.67
C PRO A 46 -1.04 15.91 -15.26
N GLY A 47 -1.00 15.65 -16.57
CA GLY A 47 0.21 15.21 -17.28
C GLY A 47 0.48 13.70 -17.20
N GLU A 48 -0.32 12.93 -16.46
CA GLU A 48 -0.27 11.46 -16.55
C GLU A 48 -0.88 10.98 -17.88
N PRO A 49 -0.38 9.87 -18.45
CA PRO A 49 -0.97 9.27 -19.64
C PRO A 49 -2.44 8.88 -19.40
N SER A 50 -3.26 8.99 -20.43
CA SER A 50 -4.64 8.48 -20.43
C SER A 50 -4.69 6.97 -20.24
N PHE A 51 -5.85 6.41 -19.86
CA PHE A 51 -6.02 4.96 -19.68
C PHE A 51 -5.61 4.15 -20.92
N SER A 52 -5.95 4.62 -22.13
CA SER A 52 -5.55 3.95 -23.37
C SER A 52 -4.05 4.00 -23.62
N GLU A 53 -3.38 5.11 -23.26
CA GLU A 53 -1.92 5.23 -23.35
C GLU A 53 -1.23 4.32 -22.32
N GLN A 54 -1.77 4.24 -21.09
CA GLN A 54 -1.27 3.32 -20.07
C GLN A 54 -1.39 1.86 -20.51
N GLU A 55 -2.52 1.47 -21.11
CA GLU A 55 -2.69 0.13 -21.68
C GLU A 55 -1.68 -0.16 -22.80
N ALA A 56 -1.44 0.81 -23.70
CA ALA A 56 -0.43 0.67 -24.75
C ALA A 56 0.99 0.54 -24.17
N MET A 57 1.31 1.31 -23.13
CA MET A 57 2.59 1.25 -22.42
C MET A 57 2.80 -0.11 -21.75
N ALA A 58 1.77 -0.65 -21.08
CA ALA A 58 1.81 -1.98 -20.46
C ALA A 58 2.09 -3.09 -21.48
N GLN A 59 1.44 -3.05 -22.64
CA GLN A 59 1.68 -4.00 -23.74
C GLN A 59 3.11 -3.85 -24.31
N ALA A 60 3.59 -2.61 -24.50
CA ALA A 60 4.96 -2.36 -24.94
C ALA A 60 5.99 -2.86 -23.91
N ASN A 61 5.72 -2.67 -22.60
CA ASN A 61 6.55 -3.18 -21.52
C ASN A 61 6.64 -4.70 -21.52
N LEU A 62 5.52 -5.39 -21.74
CA LEU A 62 5.48 -6.85 -21.87
C LEU A 62 6.29 -7.33 -23.08
N LEU A 63 6.12 -6.70 -24.24
CA LEU A 63 6.90 -7.03 -25.44
C LEU A 63 8.40 -6.89 -25.18
N ASN A 64 8.82 -5.75 -24.63
CA ASN A 64 10.21 -5.47 -24.29
C ASN A 64 10.78 -6.47 -23.27
N PHE A 65 9.99 -6.84 -22.27
CA PHE A 65 10.37 -7.84 -21.28
C PHE A 65 10.60 -9.21 -21.92
N ASN A 66 9.68 -9.66 -22.79
CA ASN A 66 9.79 -10.96 -23.48
C ASN A 66 10.98 -11.00 -24.47
N VAL A 67 11.25 -9.89 -25.17
CA VAL A 67 12.44 -9.76 -26.04
C VAL A 67 13.72 -9.89 -25.22
N ARG A 68 13.83 -9.17 -24.10
CA ARG A 68 15.01 -9.27 -23.22
C ARG A 68 15.15 -10.67 -22.62
N LYS A 69 14.05 -11.28 -22.19
CA LYS A 69 14.03 -12.64 -21.62
C LYS A 69 14.52 -13.67 -22.63
N SER A 70 14.15 -13.51 -23.89
CA SER A 70 14.58 -14.39 -24.98
C SER A 70 16.06 -14.20 -25.34
N ALA A 71 16.57 -12.97 -25.24
CA ALA A 71 17.96 -12.65 -25.58
C ALA A 71 18.96 -12.98 -24.46
N TYR A 72 18.58 -12.81 -23.19
CA TYR A 72 19.49 -12.90 -22.04
C TYR A 72 19.07 -13.93 -20.97
N GLY A 73 18.02 -14.71 -21.22
CA GLY A 73 17.49 -15.67 -20.25
C GLY A 73 16.69 -15.02 -19.11
N ASN A 74 16.53 -15.74 -18.00
CA ASN A 74 15.72 -15.30 -16.84
C ASN A 74 16.49 -14.42 -15.83
N GLU A 75 17.71 -13.98 -16.13
CA GLU A 75 18.55 -13.22 -15.18
C GLU A 75 18.17 -11.74 -15.08
N PHE A 76 16.97 -11.44 -14.55
CA PHE A 76 16.53 -10.07 -14.27
C PHE A 76 16.87 -9.59 -12.84
N GLY A 77 17.84 -10.21 -12.17
CA GLY A 77 18.18 -9.88 -10.77
C GLY A 77 17.06 -10.12 -9.74
N ALA A 78 15.95 -10.73 -10.17
CA ALA A 78 14.76 -11.00 -9.36
C ALA A 78 14.34 -12.49 -9.49
N PRO A 79 13.73 -13.09 -8.45
CA PRO A 79 13.19 -14.44 -8.52
C PRO A 79 12.16 -14.63 -9.65
N ALA A 80 11.94 -15.87 -10.09
CA ALA A 80 10.90 -16.16 -11.10
C ALA A 80 9.47 -16.02 -10.56
N SER A 81 9.30 -16.09 -9.24
CA SER A 81 8.04 -15.86 -8.55
C SER A 81 8.30 -15.30 -7.17
N PHE A 82 7.43 -14.42 -6.69
CA PHE A 82 7.55 -13.80 -5.38
C PHE A 82 6.17 -13.48 -4.82
N ASP A 83 5.99 -13.64 -3.50
CA ASP A 83 4.71 -13.35 -2.83
C ASP A 83 4.95 -12.88 -1.38
N TRP A 84 4.63 -11.61 -1.09
CA TRP A 84 4.76 -11.05 0.26
C TRP A 84 3.79 -11.66 1.28
N ARG A 85 2.76 -12.39 0.83
CA ARG A 85 1.86 -13.15 1.72
C ARG A 85 2.56 -14.36 2.32
N ASN A 86 3.68 -14.78 1.74
CA ASN A 86 4.46 -15.93 2.20
C ASN A 86 5.96 -15.74 1.93
N LYS A 87 6.58 -14.72 2.53
CA LYS A 87 8.04 -14.56 2.51
C LYS A 87 8.65 -15.32 3.69
N GLY A 88 9.28 -16.47 3.40
CA GLY A 88 9.90 -17.30 4.44
C GLY A 88 8.90 -17.85 5.47
N GLY A 89 7.66 -18.14 5.05
CA GLY A 89 6.59 -18.59 5.95
C GLY A 89 5.82 -17.46 6.64
N LEU A 90 6.16 -16.20 6.39
CA LEU A 90 5.58 -15.04 7.05
C LEU A 90 4.78 -14.16 6.09
N ASN A 91 3.67 -13.59 6.58
CA ASN A 91 2.80 -12.69 5.84
C ASN A 91 3.06 -11.23 6.22
N PHE A 92 3.60 -10.45 5.29
CA PHE A 92 3.94 -9.04 5.51
C PHE A 92 2.82 -8.06 5.12
N LEU A 93 1.62 -8.57 4.78
CA LEU A 93 0.46 -7.73 4.45
C LEU A 93 -0.44 -7.55 5.69
N THR A 94 -1.18 -6.45 5.73
CA THR A 94 -2.32 -6.25 6.64
C THR A 94 -3.57 -6.95 6.11
N PRO A 95 -4.63 -7.15 6.93
CA PRO A 95 -5.90 -7.73 6.48
C PRO A 95 -6.51 -7.00 5.27
N ILE A 96 -7.39 -7.70 4.53
CA ILE A 96 -8.20 -7.08 3.48
C ILE A 96 -9.19 -6.10 4.12
N LYS A 97 -9.32 -4.91 3.53
CA LYS A 97 -10.30 -3.89 3.89
C LYS A 97 -11.35 -3.74 2.79
N ASP A 98 -12.38 -2.94 3.05
CA ASP A 98 -13.44 -2.61 2.10
C ASP A 98 -13.65 -1.09 2.03
N GLN A 99 -13.46 -0.51 0.85
CA GLN A 99 -13.68 0.91 0.60
C GLN A 99 -15.16 1.29 0.51
N GLY A 100 -16.06 0.31 0.42
CA GLY A 100 -17.50 0.55 0.29
C GLY A 100 -17.85 1.45 -0.90
N SER A 101 -18.92 2.24 -0.77
CA SER A 101 -19.49 3.08 -1.85
C SER A 101 -18.76 4.41 -2.03
N CYS A 102 -17.44 4.37 -2.10
CA CYS A 102 -16.60 5.54 -2.30
C CYS A 102 -15.42 5.24 -3.22
N GLY A 103 -15.17 6.09 -4.22
CA GLY A 103 -14.00 6.05 -5.11
C GLY A 103 -12.70 6.43 -4.41
N SER A 104 -12.36 5.74 -3.33
CA SER A 104 -11.20 6.02 -2.46
C SER A 104 -10.08 4.98 -2.59
N CYS A 105 -10.16 4.11 -3.61
CA CYS A 105 -9.21 3.02 -3.87
C CYS A 105 -7.72 3.45 -3.87
N VAL A 106 -7.44 4.68 -4.29
CA VAL A 106 -6.09 5.27 -4.24
C VAL A 106 -5.53 5.29 -2.82
N ALA A 107 -6.34 5.69 -1.83
CA ALA A 107 -5.91 5.70 -0.43
C ALA A 107 -5.70 4.29 0.10
N PHE A 108 -6.60 3.34 -0.21
CA PHE A 108 -6.46 1.94 0.19
C PHE A 108 -5.23 1.26 -0.42
N GLY A 109 -4.99 1.43 -1.72
CA GLY A 109 -3.79 0.90 -2.38
C GLY A 109 -2.50 1.50 -1.81
N THR A 110 -2.50 2.82 -1.56
CA THR A 110 -1.38 3.55 -0.96
C THR A 110 -1.07 3.07 0.45
N ILE A 111 -2.07 3.02 1.32
CA ILE A 111 -1.89 2.60 2.72
C ILE A 111 -1.50 1.13 2.80
N ALA A 112 -2.10 0.24 2.01
CA ALA A 112 -1.71 -1.17 1.99
C ALA A 112 -0.22 -1.35 1.60
N ALA A 113 0.30 -0.56 0.65
CA ALA A 113 1.71 -0.59 0.30
C ALA A 113 2.61 -0.05 1.43
N VAL A 114 2.23 1.09 2.03
CA VAL A 114 2.97 1.72 3.15
C VAL A 114 3.01 0.82 4.38
N GLU A 115 1.87 0.30 4.83
CA GLU A 115 1.77 -0.61 5.98
C GLU A 115 2.63 -1.85 5.79
N SER A 116 2.58 -2.45 4.60
CA SER A 116 3.41 -3.61 4.28
C SER A 116 4.89 -3.25 4.32
N ARG A 117 5.27 -2.08 3.79
CA ARG A 117 6.65 -1.58 3.86
C ARG A 117 7.10 -1.35 5.31
N ILE A 118 6.24 -0.86 6.19
CA ILE A 118 6.52 -0.74 7.64
C ILE A 118 6.87 -2.10 8.22
N LYS A 119 6.01 -3.11 8.03
CA LYS A 119 6.24 -4.47 8.53
C LYS A 119 7.56 -5.06 8.01
N ILE A 120 7.92 -4.75 6.75
CA ILE A 120 9.16 -5.21 6.10
C ILE A 120 10.40 -4.52 6.70
N ILE A 121 10.40 -3.19 6.83
CA ILE A 121 11.54 -2.43 7.39
C ILE A 121 11.75 -2.81 8.86
N LYS A 122 10.66 -3.01 9.61
CA LYS A 122 10.71 -3.50 11.00
C LYS A 122 11.13 -4.97 11.11
N ASN A 123 11.20 -5.68 9.98
CA ASN A 123 11.41 -7.12 9.92
C ASN A 123 10.47 -7.89 10.88
N ASN A 124 9.21 -7.46 10.93
CA ASN A 124 8.22 -8.00 11.86
C ASN A 124 6.86 -8.13 11.15
N ALA A 125 6.57 -9.33 10.68
CA ALA A 125 5.29 -9.68 10.05
C ALA A 125 4.08 -9.59 11.00
N ALA A 126 4.30 -9.50 12.32
CA ALA A 126 3.24 -9.30 13.31
C ALA A 126 3.17 -7.85 13.82
N TYR A 127 3.97 -6.93 13.26
CA TYR A 127 3.94 -5.52 13.66
C TYR A 127 2.54 -4.95 13.43
N ALA A 128 1.94 -4.43 14.49
CA ALA A 128 0.63 -3.82 14.47
C ALA A 128 0.73 -2.44 13.81
N VAL A 129 0.16 -2.33 12.61
CA VAL A 129 0.06 -1.08 11.86
C VAL A 129 -1.30 -1.07 11.16
N ASP A 130 -2.01 0.04 11.29
CA ASP A 130 -3.32 0.25 10.69
C ASP A 130 -3.50 1.75 10.46
N HIS A 131 -3.16 2.22 9.27
CA HIS A 131 -3.22 3.64 8.91
C HIS A 131 -4.58 4.02 8.35
N SER A 132 -4.99 5.27 8.60
CA SER A 132 -6.33 5.74 8.28
C SER A 132 -6.48 6.09 6.80
N GLU A 133 -7.22 5.27 6.07
CA GLU A 133 -7.65 5.61 4.70
C GLU A 133 -8.53 6.85 4.69
N ALA A 134 -9.34 7.04 5.72
CA ALA A 134 -10.18 8.22 5.86
C ALA A 134 -9.35 9.49 6.01
N HIS A 135 -8.24 9.45 6.73
CA HIS A 135 -7.40 10.63 6.89
C HIS A 135 -6.70 10.96 5.58
N LEU A 136 -6.10 9.96 4.93
CA LEU A 136 -5.44 10.16 3.65
C LEU A 136 -6.41 10.67 2.58
N PHE A 137 -7.62 10.13 2.50
CA PHE A 137 -8.59 10.51 1.46
C PHE A 137 -9.46 11.71 1.86
N TYR A 138 -10.23 11.60 2.93
CA TYR A 138 -11.23 12.60 3.31
C TYR A 138 -10.66 13.88 3.88
N CYS A 139 -9.38 13.89 4.29
CA CYS A 139 -8.68 15.11 4.67
C CYS A 139 -7.72 15.60 3.59
N LEU A 140 -6.75 14.77 3.19
CA LEU A 140 -5.66 15.22 2.33
C LEU A 140 -6.08 15.33 0.86
N ALA A 141 -6.73 14.31 0.30
CA ALA A 141 -7.28 14.40 -1.06
C ALA A 141 -8.37 15.49 -1.13
N ARG A 142 -9.20 15.62 -0.08
CA ARG A 142 -10.24 16.66 -0.02
C ARG A 142 -9.70 18.07 -0.05
N ALA A 143 -8.53 18.33 0.54
CA ALA A 143 -7.86 19.62 0.44
C ALA A 143 -7.46 19.96 -1.02
N GLU A 144 -7.42 18.96 -1.90
CA GLU A 144 -7.20 19.08 -3.35
C GLU A 144 -8.50 18.99 -4.16
N SER A 145 -9.64 19.23 -3.50
CA SER A 145 -10.99 19.14 -4.09
C SER A 145 -11.36 17.76 -4.60
N ARG A 146 -10.83 16.71 -3.96
CA ARG A 146 -11.14 15.31 -4.27
C ARG A 146 -12.13 14.71 -3.28
N ASN A 147 -12.98 13.83 -3.79
CA ASN A 147 -14.06 13.18 -3.04
C ASN A 147 -14.40 11.83 -3.66
N CYS A 148 -15.36 11.12 -3.06
CA CYS A 148 -15.81 9.81 -3.53
C CYS A 148 -16.27 9.77 -5.00
N GLY A 149 -16.71 10.89 -5.57
CA GLY A 149 -17.27 10.96 -6.93
C GLY A 149 -16.26 11.30 -8.02
N ASN A 150 -15.10 11.89 -7.68
CA ASN A 150 -14.08 12.26 -8.67
C ASN A 150 -12.71 11.59 -8.44
N GLY A 151 -12.55 10.83 -7.36
CA GLY A 151 -11.37 10.01 -7.13
C GLY A 151 -10.08 10.83 -6.96
N TRP A 152 -8.93 10.17 -7.12
CA TRP A 152 -7.62 10.76 -6.92
C TRP A 152 -6.54 10.05 -7.75
N TRP A 153 -5.25 10.35 -7.51
CA TRP A 153 -4.13 9.63 -8.11
C TRP A 153 -2.99 9.35 -7.12
N PRO A 154 -2.26 8.23 -7.30
CA PRO A 154 -1.24 7.77 -6.36
C PRO A 154 -0.12 8.75 -6.05
N GLU A 155 0.35 9.54 -7.04
CA GLU A 155 1.45 10.48 -6.84
C GLU A 155 1.12 11.52 -5.76
N ARG A 156 -0.09 12.11 -5.80
CA ARG A 156 -0.53 13.04 -4.76
C ARG A 156 -0.77 12.38 -3.42
N ALA A 157 -1.24 11.14 -3.42
CA ALA A 157 -1.40 10.39 -2.18
C ALA A 157 -0.07 10.21 -1.46
N LEU A 158 0.98 9.78 -2.17
CA LEU A 158 2.33 9.65 -1.63
C LEU A 158 2.95 11.00 -1.25
N GLU A 159 2.72 12.06 -2.02
CA GLU A 159 3.24 13.39 -1.70
C GLU A 159 2.61 13.97 -0.43
N ASN A 160 1.31 13.78 -0.22
CA ASN A 160 0.64 14.15 1.03
C ASN A 160 1.10 13.27 2.21
N TYR A 161 1.30 11.97 1.97
CA TYR A 161 1.89 11.07 2.94
C TYR A 161 3.27 11.54 3.38
N LYS A 162 4.06 12.07 2.45
CA LYS A 162 5.41 12.58 2.72
C LYS A 162 5.41 13.90 3.46
N THR A 163 4.63 14.86 2.99
CA THR A 163 4.67 16.24 3.50
C THR A 163 3.88 16.40 4.80
N THR A 164 2.65 15.89 4.83
CA THR A 164 1.73 16.01 5.97
C THR A 164 1.78 14.79 6.89
N GLY A 165 1.86 13.58 6.32
CA GLY A 165 1.76 12.33 7.07
C GLY A 165 0.32 11.88 7.29
N VAL A 166 0.17 10.60 7.64
CA VAL A 166 -1.13 9.95 7.82
C VAL A 166 -1.23 9.39 9.24
N THR A 167 -2.30 9.75 9.95
CA THR A 167 -2.61 9.18 11.28
C THR A 167 -3.16 7.77 11.16
N ASP A 168 -3.30 7.07 12.28
CA ASP A 168 -3.83 5.71 12.30
C ASP A 168 -5.37 5.63 12.26
N GLU A 169 -5.87 4.46 11.89
CA GLU A 169 -7.29 4.15 11.72
C GLU A 169 -8.09 4.36 13.01
N ALA A 170 -7.51 4.07 14.18
CA ALA A 170 -8.19 4.28 15.46
C ALA A 170 -8.38 5.78 15.78
N CYS A 171 -7.53 6.66 15.26
CA CYS A 171 -7.68 8.09 15.41
C CYS A 171 -8.75 8.69 14.49
N TYR A 172 -8.88 8.16 13.27
CA TYR A 172 -9.88 8.62 12.31
C TYR A 172 -10.43 7.45 11.48
N PRO A 173 -11.45 6.73 12.00
CA PRO A 173 -11.94 5.53 11.35
C PRO A 173 -12.60 5.78 10.00
N TYR A 174 -12.46 4.81 9.11
CA TYR A 174 -13.08 4.79 7.80
C TYR A 174 -14.57 4.48 7.88
N THR A 175 -15.36 5.34 7.27
CA THR A 175 -16.80 5.20 7.04
C THR A 175 -17.07 5.61 5.59
N PRO A 176 -17.53 4.68 4.72
CA PRO A 176 -17.85 5.03 3.34
C PRO A 176 -18.92 6.13 3.29
N GLY A 177 -18.70 7.17 2.47
CA GLY A 177 -19.72 8.22 2.26
C GLY A 177 -19.22 9.66 2.30
N ASP A 178 -17.93 9.89 2.02
CA ASP A 178 -17.34 11.24 1.94
C ASP A 178 -17.35 11.99 3.27
N GLN A 179 -16.68 11.41 4.27
CA GLN A 179 -16.56 12.04 5.60
C GLN A 179 -15.96 13.45 5.48
N ASN A 180 -16.40 14.36 6.37
CA ASN A 180 -16.07 15.77 6.24
C ASN A 180 -14.75 16.20 6.93
N CYS A 181 -13.83 15.27 7.22
CA CYS A 181 -12.56 15.55 7.92
C CYS A 181 -12.72 16.20 9.32
N THR A 182 -13.88 16.05 9.95
CA THR A 182 -14.10 16.43 11.36
C THR A 182 -14.08 15.20 12.25
N GLY A 183 -13.75 15.35 13.54
CA GLY A 183 -13.76 14.23 14.50
C GLY A 183 -12.49 13.36 14.51
N ARG A 184 -11.36 13.85 13.99
CA ARG A 184 -10.05 13.26 14.29
C ARG A 184 -9.79 13.31 15.80
N CYS A 185 -9.11 12.30 16.33
CA CYS A 185 -8.65 12.31 17.71
C CYS A 185 -7.81 13.56 18.03
N ALA A 186 -7.81 14.03 19.28
CA ALA A 186 -7.21 15.31 19.66
C ALA A 186 -5.69 15.38 19.44
N ASP A 187 -5.01 14.24 19.51
CA ASP A 187 -3.57 14.08 19.38
C ASP A 187 -3.14 13.56 17.99
N TRP A 188 -4.00 13.66 16.97
CA TRP A 188 -3.75 13.06 15.65
C TRP A 188 -2.42 13.50 15.03
N GLN A 189 -1.98 14.75 15.25
CA GLN A 189 -0.70 15.25 14.75
C GLN A 189 0.50 14.50 15.33
N ASN A 190 0.39 13.95 16.53
CA ASN A 190 1.45 13.18 17.19
C ASN A 190 1.45 11.71 16.76
N ARG A 191 0.45 11.28 15.98
CA ARG A 191 0.24 9.89 15.54
C ARG A 191 0.51 9.69 14.05
N VAL A 192 0.95 10.74 13.36
CA VAL A 192 1.20 10.67 11.92
C VAL A 192 2.46 9.87 11.61
N THR A 193 2.38 9.02 10.60
CA THR A 193 3.55 8.42 9.93
C THR A 193 3.80 9.13 8.60
N LYS A 194 5.07 9.33 8.25
CA LYS A 194 5.48 9.98 7.00
C LYS A 194 6.26 9.06 6.08
N VAL A 195 5.97 9.14 4.79
CA VAL A 195 6.84 8.59 3.74
C VAL A 195 8.02 9.54 3.57
N GLN A 196 9.25 9.02 3.50
CA GLN A 196 10.41 9.88 3.26
C GLN A 196 10.65 10.05 1.76
N THR A 197 10.71 8.93 1.05
CA THR A 197 10.96 8.86 -0.38
C THR A 197 10.14 7.75 -1.01
N TYR A 198 9.76 7.95 -2.27
CA TYR A 198 9.05 6.99 -3.08
C TYR A 198 9.59 7.05 -4.52
N SER A 199 9.43 5.93 -5.23
CA SER A 199 9.97 5.74 -6.57
C SER A 199 8.90 5.17 -7.50
N ASN A 200 8.94 5.60 -8.75
CA ASN A 200 8.13 5.03 -9.83
C ASN A 200 8.95 4.00 -10.63
N LYS A 201 8.34 2.86 -10.97
CA LYS A 201 8.91 1.83 -11.85
C LYS A 201 7.99 1.61 -13.03
N THR A 202 8.54 1.71 -14.23
CA THR A 202 7.79 1.78 -15.48
C THR A 202 8.05 0.61 -16.42
N ASN A 203 8.67 -0.48 -15.93
CA ASN A 203 8.86 -1.70 -16.69
C ASN A 203 8.82 -2.93 -15.78
N ILE A 204 8.43 -4.07 -16.36
CA ILE A 204 8.21 -5.33 -15.63
C ILE A 204 9.44 -5.77 -14.82
N ALA A 205 10.65 -5.69 -15.39
CA ALA A 205 11.86 -6.12 -14.70
C ALA A 205 12.13 -5.28 -13.44
N ALA A 206 12.03 -3.96 -13.55
CA ALA A 206 12.24 -3.05 -12.43
C ALA A 206 11.13 -3.15 -11.36
N ILE A 207 9.89 -3.40 -11.78
CA ILE A 207 8.77 -3.67 -10.87
C ILE A 207 9.03 -4.97 -10.09
N LYS A 208 9.47 -6.04 -10.77
CA LYS A 208 9.78 -7.33 -10.12
C LYS A 208 10.94 -7.23 -9.15
N GLU A 209 12.01 -6.54 -9.57
CA GLU A 209 13.16 -6.26 -8.71
C GLU A 209 12.69 -5.57 -7.43
N TRP A 210 11.94 -4.47 -7.57
CA TRP A 210 11.40 -3.74 -6.44
C TRP A 210 10.52 -4.60 -5.54
N LEU A 211 9.56 -5.33 -6.10
CA LEU A 211 8.67 -6.19 -5.32
C LEU A 211 9.47 -7.21 -4.51
N SER A 212 10.52 -7.81 -5.08
CA SER A 212 11.30 -8.84 -4.40
C SER A 212 12.28 -8.29 -3.32
N THR A 213 12.75 -7.05 -3.48
CA THR A 213 13.78 -6.46 -2.61
C THR A 213 13.21 -5.48 -1.58
N ASN A 214 12.22 -4.66 -1.97
CA ASN A 214 11.74 -3.54 -1.17
C ASN A 214 10.36 -3.78 -0.57
N GLY A 215 9.38 -4.22 -1.35
CA GLY A 215 8.02 -4.39 -0.82
C GLY A 215 6.92 -4.26 -1.86
N PRO A 216 5.66 -4.45 -1.43
CA PRO A 216 4.49 -4.19 -2.26
C PRO A 216 4.47 -2.78 -2.86
N MET A 217 3.82 -2.66 -4.02
CA MET A 217 3.74 -1.42 -4.80
C MET A 217 2.30 -1.03 -5.06
N ILE A 218 2.04 0.26 -5.20
CA ILE A 218 0.76 0.80 -5.65
C ILE A 218 0.68 0.60 -7.16
N ALA A 219 -0.38 -0.03 -7.63
CA ALA A 219 -0.64 -0.27 -9.04
C ALA A 219 -2.05 0.21 -9.37
N CYS A 220 -2.22 0.85 -10.51
CA CYS A 220 -3.54 1.30 -10.98
C CYS A 220 -3.77 0.81 -12.41
N PHE A 221 -5.02 0.54 -12.73
CA PHE A 221 -5.39 -0.10 -13.98
C PHE A 221 -6.80 0.29 -14.41
N SER A 222 -7.06 0.09 -15.70
CA SER A 222 -8.39 0.18 -16.29
C SER A 222 -9.27 -0.98 -15.81
N VAL A 223 -10.42 -0.67 -15.23
CA VAL A 223 -11.44 -1.66 -14.89
C VAL A 223 -12.45 -1.76 -16.01
N TYR A 224 -12.78 -3.00 -16.36
CA TYR A 224 -13.78 -3.34 -17.35
C TYR A 224 -14.94 -4.11 -16.70
N SER A 225 -16.10 -4.13 -17.37
CA SER A 225 -17.36 -4.65 -16.83
C SER A 225 -17.29 -6.11 -16.35
N ASP A 226 -16.48 -6.95 -17.00
CA ASP A 226 -16.29 -8.36 -16.66
C ASP A 226 -15.47 -8.56 -15.37
N PHE A 227 -14.59 -7.62 -15.03
CA PHE A 227 -13.75 -7.70 -13.82
C PHE A 227 -14.55 -7.73 -12.52
N PHE A 228 -15.74 -7.10 -12.48
CA PHE A 228 -16.60 -7.16 -11.29
C PHE A 228 -17.02 -8.59 -10.95
N ALA A 229 -17.10 -9.47 -11.94
CA ALA A 229 -17.40 -10.90 -11.78
C ALA A 229 -16.16 -11.76 -11.47
N TYR A 230 -14.96 -11.19 -11.35
CA TYR A 230 -13.75 -11.97 -11.08
C TYR A 230 -13.90 -12.81 -9.80
N ASN A 231 -13.60 -14.11 -9.92
CA ASN A 231 -13.65 -15.05 -8.81
C ASN A 231 -12.31 -15.75 -8.57
N SER A 232 -11.62 -16.20 -9.62
CA SER A 232 -10.31 -16.84 -9.49
C SER A 232 -9.56 -16.90 -10.82
N GLY A 233 -8.27 -17.23 -10.75
CA GLY A 233 -7.42 -17.41 -11.94
C GLY A 233 -6.71 -16.12 -12.36
N VAL A 234 -6.10 -16.13 -13.55
CA VAL A 234 -5.35 -14.98 -14.06
C VAL A 234 -6.26 -14.16 -14.97
N TYR A 235 -6.72 -13.02 -14.47
CA TYR A 235 -7.58 -12.11 -15.21
C TYR A 235 -6.87 -11.58 -16.46
N ARG A 236 -7.58 -11.68 -17.58
CA ARG A 236 -7.29 -11.08 -18.87
C ARG A 236 -8.60 -10.54 -19.42
N LYS A 237 -8.60 -9.30 -19.87
CA LYS A 237 -9.81 -8.59 -20.26
C LYS A 237 -10.52 -9.30 -21.42
N SER A 238 -11.81 -9.54 -21.30
CA SER A 238 -12.60 -10.11 -22.40
C SER A 238 -12.76 -9.09 -23.54
N ALA A 239 -12.78 -9.54 -24.80
CA ALA A 239 -12.84 -8.65 -25.96
C ALA A 239 -14.05 -7.70 -25.95
N ASN A 240 -15.19 -8.16 -25.43
CA ASN A 240 -16.45 -7.41 -25.41
C ASN A 240 -16.66 -6.62 -24.11
N ALA A 241 -15.71 -6.66 -23.18
CA ALA A 241 -15.84 -5.98 -21.90
C ALA A 241 -15.82 -4.45 -22.09
N GLN A 242 -16.73 -3.77 -21.40
CA GLN A 242 -16.89 -2.31 -21.50
C GLN A 242 -16.02 -1.63 -20.46
N PHE A 243 -15.34 -0.54 -20.83
CA PHE A 243 -14.55 0.25 -19.89
C PHE A 243 -15.46 0.90 -18.83
N ARG A 244 -15.05 0.86 -17.56
CA ARG A 244 -15.86 1.36 -16.43
C ARG A 244 -15.16 2.43 -15.60
N GLY A 245 -13.84 2.53 -15.66
CA GLY A 245 -13.07 3.55 -14.95
C GLY A 245 -11.70 3.05 -14.51
N GLY A 246 -11.02 3.82 -13.67
CA GLY A 246 -9.75 3.45 -13.09
C GLY A 246 -9.89 2.92 -11.65
N HIS A 247 -9.04 1.97 -11.29
CA HIS A 247 -8.93 1.46 -9.93
C HIS A 247 -7.48 1.31 -9.49
N CYS A 248 -7.19 1.58 -8.22
CA CYS A 248 -5.87 1.38 -7.63
C CYS A 248 -5.90 0.28 -6.58
N VAL A 249 -4.84 -0.50 -6.54
CA VAL A 249 -4.65 -1.70 -5.71
C VAL A 249 -3.21 -1.74 -5.20
N CYS A 250 -2.92 -2.70 -4.34
CA CYS A 250 -1.54 -2.97 -3.90
C CYS A 250 -1.03 -4.26 -4.54
N CYS A 251 -0.05 -4.17 -5.44
CA CYS A 251 0.64 -5.31 -6.04
C CYS A 251 1.61 -5.90 -5.01
N VAL A 252 1.44 -7.17 -4.66
CA VAL A 252 2.14 -7.86 -3.56
C VAL A 252 3.05 -8.99 -4.03
N GLY A 253 3.07 -9.30 -5.32
CA GLY A 253 3.83 -10.42 -5.84
C GLY A 253 3.57 -10.69 -7.32
N TYR A 254 4.19 -11.76 -7.83
CA TYR A 254 4.14 -12.13 -9.24
C TYR A 254 4.57 -13.58 -9.50
N ASN A 255 4.30 -14.06 -10.71
CA ASN A 255 4.76 -15.36 -11.19
C ASN A 255 5.07 -15.32 -12.70
N ASP A 256 6.31 -15.63 -13.09
CA ASP A 256 6.75 -15.63 -14.48
C ASP A 256 6.26 -16.82 -15.30
N ALA A 257 6.05 -17.98 -14.66
CA ALA A 257 5.61 -19.19 -15.36
C ALA A 257 4.17 -19.04 -15.87
N GLN A 258 3.33 -18.34 -15.11
CA GLN A 258 1.94 -18.08 -15.44
C GLN A 258 1.69 -16.61 -15.86
N GLN A 259 2.75 -15.80 -15.93
CA GLN A 259 2.79 -14.39 -16.33
C GLN A 259 1.69 -13.53 -15.70
N PHE A 260 1.74 -13.38 -14.37
CA PHE A 260 0.78 -12.55 -13.64
C PHE A 260 1.38 -11.76 -12.48
N TRP A 261 0.70 -10.68 -12.13
CA TRP A 261 0.81 -9.96 -10.87
C TRP A 261 -0.21 -10.47 -9.86
N ILE A 262 0.12 -10.38 -8.56
CA ILE A 262 -0.78 -10.68 -7.45
C ILE A 262 -1.14 -9.34 -6.81
N CYS A 263 -2.44 -9.03 -6.72
CA CYS A 263 -2.90 -7.74 -6.24
C CYS A 263 -3.87 -7.91 -5.06
N LYS A 264 -3.61 -7.15 -3.99
CA LYS A 264 -4.51 -6.94 -2.85
C LYS A 264 -5.55 -5.90 -3.24
N ASN A 265 -6.83 -6.28 -3.24
CA ASN A 265 -7.95 -5.40 -3.54
C ASN A 265 -8.52 -4.77 -2.24
N SER A 266 -9.46 -3.84 -2.41
CA SER A 266 -10.13 -3.08 -1.34
C SER A 266 -11.65 -3.20 -1.39
N TRP A 267 -12.16 -4.36 -1.83
CA TRP A 267 -13.60 -4.65 -1.96
C TRP A 267 -14.08 -5.74 -0.98
N GLY A 268 -13.37 -5.89 0.14
CA GLY A 268 -13.66 -6.91 1.14
C GLY A 268 -13.11 -8.30 0.80
N ALA A 269 -12.97 -9.13 1.85
CA ALA A 269 -12.38 -10.46 1.73
C ALA A 269 -13.29 -11.47 1.00
N GLY A 270 -14.57 -11.16 0.82
CA GLY A 270 -15.54 -12.00 0.09
C GLY A 270 -15.46 -11.87 -1.44
N TRP A 271 -14.63 -10.97 -1.96
CA TRP A 271 -14.45 -10.77 -3.39
C TRP A 271 -13.18 -11.49 -3.91
N GLY A 272 -13.25 -12.10 -5.09
CA GLY A 272 -12.10 -12.75 -5.72
C GLY A 272 -11.47 -13.86 -4.87
N GLU A 273 -10.14 -13.88 -4.84
CA GLU A 273 -9.33 -14.88 -4.13
C GLU A 273 -9.07 -14.42 -2.70
N SER A 274 -10.12 -14.41 -1.87
CA SER A 274 -10.08 -13.90 -0.49
C SER A 274 -9.65 -12.43 -0.41
N GLY A 275 -10.20 -11.58 -1.28
CA GLY A 275 -9.87 -10.16 -1.42
C GLY A 275 -8.66 -9.87 -2.32
N TYR A 276 -8.03 -10.90 -2.88
CA TYR A 276 -6.95 -10.77 -3.86
C TYR A 276 -7.43 -11.10 -5.27
N PHE A 277 -6.63 -10.73 -6.26
CA PHE A 277 -6.77 -11.22 -7.62
C PHE A 277 -5.40 -11.38 -8.27
N ARG A 278 -5.38 -12.13 -9.37
CA ARG A 278 -4.23 -12.22 -10.26
C ARG A 278 -4.60 -11.63 -11.61
N ILE A 279 -3.71 -10.82 -12.17
CA ILE A 279 -3.90 -10.14 -13.46
C ILE A 279 -2.67 -10.37 -14.34
N GLY A 280 -2.89 -10.65 -15.62
CA GLY A 280 -1.81 -10.91 -16.57
C GLY A 280 -0.83 -9.75 -16.68
N TYR A 281 0.42 -10.05 -17.01
CA TYR A 281 1.36 -9.00 -17.44
C TYR A 281 0.84 -8.28 -18.68
N GLY A 282 1.04 -6.97 -18.76
CA GLY A 282 0.56 -6.12 -19.85
C GLY A 282 -0.94 -5.81 -19.83
N GLU A 283 -1.73 -6.44 -18.96
CA GLU A 283 -3.19 -6.30 -18.97
C GLU A 283 -3.65 -4.97 -18.34
N CYS A 284 -4.62 -4.32 -18.99
CA CYS A 284 -5.35 -3.18 -18.44
C CYS A 284 -4.49 -2.01 -17.92
N GLY A 285 -3.24 -1.88 -18.36
CA GLY A 285 -2.35 -0.80 -17.92
C GLY A 285 -1.70 -1.03 -16.55
N ILE A 286 -1.93 -2.18 -15.89
CA ILE A 286 -1.51 -2.43 -14.49
C ILE A 286 0.00 -2.28 -14.25
N ASP A 287 0.82 -2.58 -15.25
CA ASP A 287 2.28 -2.51 -15.22
C ASP A 287 2.85 -1.49 -16.22
N SER A 288 2.05 -0.49 -16.57
CA SER A 288 2.53 0.73 -17.22
C SER A 288 3.45 1.52 -16.29
N ALA A 289 3.05 1.63 -15.02
CA ALA A 289 3.80 2.23 -13.93
C ALA A 289 3.30 1.69 -12.57
N MET A 290 4.22 1.44 -11.65
CA MET A 290 3.90 1.16 -10.25
C MET A 290 4.76 2.03 -9.33
N GLN A 291 4.18 2.49 -8.23
CA GLN A 291 4.86 3.34 -7.26
C GLN A 291 5.16 2.55 -5.98
N GLY A 292 6.39 2.65 -5.50
CA GLY A 292 6.83 1.99 -4.27
C GLY A 292 7.41 2.98 -3.28
N VAL A 293 7.35 2.63 -1.99
CA VAL A 293 7.93 3.43 -0.91
C VAL A 293 9.37 2.98 -0.61
N ASP A 294 10.34 3.85 -0.87
CA ASP A 294 11.77 3.60 -0.64
C ASP A 294 12.07 3.55 0.86
N ALA A 295 11.79 4.66 1.53
CA ALA A 295 12.07 4.87 2.95
C ALA A 295 10.88 5.54 3.64
N LEU A 296 10.71 5.20 4.91
CA LEU A 296 9.71 5.73 5.81
C LEU A 296 10.41 6.46 6.93
N VAL A 297 9.83 7.55 7.41
CA VAL A 297 10.23 8.12 8.69
C VAL A 297 9.59 7.27 9.77
N ASP A 298 10.40 6.53 10.51
CA ASP A 298 9.91 5.71 11.62
C ASP A 298 9.66 6.62 12.84
N THR A 299 8.49 7.27 12.84
CA THR A 299 8.01 8.08 13.96
C THR A 299 7.13 7.26 14.88
N ALA A 300 7.57 7.02 16.12
CA ALA A 300 6.82 6.24 17.11
C ALA A 300 6.88 6.90 18.48
N TRP A 301 5.70 7.05 19.11
CA TRP A 301 5.60 7.28 20.54
C TRP A 301 5.55 5.94 21.26
N LEU A 302 6.67 5.59 21.91
CA LEU A 302 6.73 4.43 22.79
C LEU A 302 6.22 4.86 24.17
N ASN A 303 4.96 4.55 24.45
CA ASN A 303 4.31 4.93 25.70
C ASN A 303 4.56 3.91 26.82
N ASN A 304 4.72 4.41 28.04
CA ASN A 304 4.88 3.60 29.24
C ASN A 304 5.97 2.51 29.10
N ILE A 305 7.11 2.87 28.53
CA ILE A 305 8.21 1.95 28.26
C ILE A 305 9.33 2.07 29.31
N SER A 306 9.86 0.93 29.73
CA SER A 306 10.98 0.89 30.67
C SER A 306 12.31 1.23 29.99
N VAL A 307 13.13 2.06 30.62
CA VAL A 307 14.52 2.31 30.21
C VAL A 307 15.42 1.25 30.82
N ARG A 308 15.71 0.18 30.09
CA ARG A 308 16.47 -0.98 30.61
C ARG A 308 17.98 -0.77 30.56
N GLY A 309 18.45 -0.03 29.58
CA GLY A 309 19.87 0.14 29.28
C GLY A 309 20.20 1.58 28.94
N LEU A 310 21.38 2.02 29.36
CA LEU A 310 22.00 3.25 28.87
C LEU A 310 23.44 2.90 28.51
N TRP A 311 23.87 3.34 27.34
CA TRP A 311 25.22 3.11 26.86
C TRP A 311 25.72 4.36 26.14
N ASN A 312 26.98 4.72 26.39
CA ASN A 312 27.72 5.72 25.64
C ASN A 312 29.09 5.14 25.28
N ASN A 313 29.70 5.67 24.22
CA ASN A 313 31.09 5.36 23.90
C ASN A 313 31.98 6.59 24.09
N LYS A 314 33.30 6.41 23.96
CA LYS A 314 34.31 7.47 24.10
C LYS A 314 34.31 8.48 22.94
N SER A 315 33.51 8.25 21.90
CA SER A 315 33.29 9.27 20.85
C SER A 315 32.36 10.33 21.40
N ASP A 316 32.56 11.58 21.01
CA ASP A 316 31.72 12.67 21.49
C ASP A 316 30.23 12.41 21.20
N ARG A 317 29.42 12.47 22.27
CA ARG A 317 27.95 12.63 22.25
C ARG A 317 27.20 11.56 21.46
N ASN A 318 27.64 10.31 21.60
CA ASN A 318 26.92 9.14 21.11
C ASN A 318 26.39 8.32 22.29
N ALA A 319 25.14 8.59 22.70
CA ALA A 319 24.46 7.86 23.76
C ALA A 319 23.23 7.15 23.22
N TYR A 320 22.92 5.99 23.81
CA TYR A 320 21.82 5.13 23.42
C TYR A 320 21.05 4.70 24.66
N ALA A 321 19.74 4.56 24.49
CA ALA A 321 18.87 3.94 25.48
C ALA A 321 18.28 2.65 24.94
N TYR A 322 18.25 1.61 25.78
CA TYR A 322 17.55 0.37 25.49
C TYR A 322 16.14 0.47 26.06
N LEU A 323 15.13 0.56 25.21
CA LEU A 323 13.74 0.80 25.61
C LEU A 323 12.94 -0.50 25.53
N GLY A 324 12.41 -1.00 26.66
CA GLY A 324 11.54 -2.17 26.71
C GLY A 324 12.09 -3.36 25.92
N ASN A 325 11.37 -3.77 24.87
CA ASN A 325 11.79 -4.79 23.91
C ASN A 325 12.15 -4.19 22.52
N GLU A 326 12.21 -2.86 22.40
CA GLU A 326 12.45 -2.14 21.15
C GLU A 326 13.92 -2.06 20.75
N GLY A 327 14.82 -2.47 21.64
CA GLY A 327 16.26 -2.46 21.42
C GLY A 327 16.91 -1.11 21.72
N TRP A 328 18.16 -0.95 21.26
CA TRP A 328 18.93 0.28 21.40
C TRP A 328 18.44 1.36 20.43
N LYS A 329 18.18 2.55 20.97
CA LYS A 329 17.83 3.77 20.23
C LYS A 329 18.83 4.86 20.54
N ARG A 330 19.26 5.59 19.51
CA ARG A 330 20.19 6.72 19.69
C ARG A 330 19.46 7.86 20.39
N ILE A 331 20.14 8.61 21.26
CA ILE A 331 19.58 9.79 21.93
C ILE A 331 19.96 11.03 21.12
N SER A 332 18.96 11.77 20.65
CA SER A 332 19.06 12.98 19.82
C SER A 332 19.75 12.81 18.45
N PRO A 333 19.26 13.46 17.38
CA PRO A 333 19.96 13.49 16.10
C PRO A 333 21.17 14.42 16.13
N SER A 334 21.13 15.40 17.03
CA SER A 334 22.04 16.54 17.11
C SER A 334 22.76 16.60 18.45
N ASN A 335 23.97 17.13 18.42
CA ASN A 335 24.86 17.24 19.57
C ASN A 335 24.62 18.55 20.36
N ASP A 336 23.37 18.88 20.66
CA ASP A 336 22.93 20.16 21.24
C ASP A 336 22.44 20.03 22.71
N ALA A 337 21.83 21.08 23.25
CA ALA A 337 21.29 21.07 24.61
C ALA A 337 20.20 19.99 24.80
N ASN A 338 19.45 19.67 23.74
CA ASN A 338 18.39 18.67 23.79
C ASN A 338 18.96 17.28 24.08
N PHE A 339 20.13 16.94 23.53
CA PHE A 339 20.84 15.69 23.84
C PHE A 339 21.01 15.46 25.36
N TYR A 340 21.49 16.49 26.08
CA TYR A 340 21.74 16.36 27.51
C TYR A 340 20.45 16.27 28.33
N LEU A 341 19.41 17.00 27.93
CA LEU A 341 18.09 16.93 28.57
C LEU A 341 17.51 15.51 28.44
N LEU A 342 17.46 14.97 27.22
CA LEU A 342 16.94 13.62 26.97
C LEU A 342 17.75 12.55 27.73
N LEU A 343 19.08 12.64 27.71
CA LEU A 343 19.93 11.71 28.44
C LEU A 343 19.68 11.77 29.96
N ASN A 344 19.53 12.98 30.51
CA ASN A 344 19.26 13.18 31.93
C ASN A 344 17.89 12.60 32.34
N ASP A 345 16.85 12.84 31.53
CA ASP A 345 15.50 12.34 31.81
C ASP A 345 15.46 10.81 31.76
N LEU A 346 16.08 10.20 30.74
CA LEU A 346 16.20 8.75 30.61
C LEU A 346 17.02 8.12 31.75
N ALA A 347 18.12 8.76 32.17
CA ALA A 347 18.93 8.32 33.30
C ALA A 347 18.17 8.41 34.63
N THR A 348 17.43 9.49 34.83
CA THR A 348 16.60 9.71 36.02
C THR A 348 15.46 8.68 36.08
N ALA A 349 14.75 8.48 34.97
CA ALA A 349 13.68 7.49 34.88
C ALA A 349 14.20 6.07 35.17
N LYS A 350 15.32 5.68 34.55
CA LYS A 350 15.97 4.39 34.80
C LYS A 350 16.33 4.19 36.28
N THR A 351 16.97 5.18 36.88
CA THR A 351 17.41 5.11 38.29
C THR A 351 16.22 5.00 39.24
N ALA A 352 15.12 5.68 38.92
CA ALA A 352 13.88 5.63 39.70
C ALA A 352 12.99 4.40 39.37
N GLY A 353 13.36 3.56 38.40
CA GLY A 353 12.51 2.46 37.93
C GLY A 353 11.19 2.92 37.29
N ARG A 354 11.14 4.16 36.80
CA ARG A 354 9.96 4.73 36.13
C ARG A 354 9.98 4.43 34.64
N ASN A 355 8.78 4.20 34.10
CA ASN A 355 8.58 4.12 32.66
C ASN A 355 8.51 5.54 32.07
N VAL A 356 8.86 5.67 30.80
CA VAL A 356 8.79 6.92 30.05
C VAL A 356 7.86 6.78 28.85
N SER A 357 7.40 7.91 28.32
CA SER A 357 6.94 8.03 26.94
C SER A 357 8.07 8.65 26.11
N ALA A 358 8.54 7.95 25.09
CA ALA A 358 9.63 8.42 24.23
C ALA A 358 9.16 8.60 22.79
N HIS A 359 9.42 9.76 22.22
CA HIS A 359 9.26 10.00 20.78
C HIS A 359 10.52 9.54 20.07
N ILE A 360 10.34 8.65 19.11
CA ILE A 360 11.41 8.16 18.25
C ILE A 360 11.14 8.65 16.85
N VAL A 361 12.18 9.12 16.18
CA VAL A 361 12.24 9.42 14.75
C VAL A 361 13.45 8.67 14.18
N ASP A 362 13.24 7.72 13.28
CA ASP A 362 14.30 6.94 12.61
C ASP A 362 15.27 6.25 13.59
N GLY A 363 14.72 5.65 14.64
CA GLY A 363 15.51 4.99 15.68
C GLY A 363 16.26 5.95 16.62
N ILE A 364 15.98 7.25 16.51
CA ILE A 364 16.56 8.31 17.33
C ILE A 364 15.48 8.86 18.26
N ILE A 365 15.75 8.89 19.56
CA ILE A 365 14.90 9.53 20.57
C ILE A 365 15.02 11.05 20.40
N THR A 366 13.91 11.70 20.10
CA THR A 366 13.82 13.16 19.91
C THR A 366 13.15 13.87 21.08
N GLU A 367 12.26 13.19 21.80
CA GLU A 367 11.54 13.69 22.99
C GLU A 367 11.36 12.57 24.02
N VAL A 368 11.34 12.94 25.30
CA VAL A 368 11.07 12.04 26.43
C VAL A 368 10.18 12.74 27.46
N TYR A 369 9.14 12.07 27.91
CA TYR A 369 8.32 12.46 29.06
C TYR A 369 8.39 11.33 30.10
N ALA A 370 8.84 11.64 31.32
CA ALA A 370 9.20 10.67 32.34
C ALA A 370 8.40 10.77 33.65
#